data_AF-A0ABD5SUL6-F1
#
_entry.id   AF-A0ABD5SUL6-F1
#
_cell.length_a   1.000
_cell.length_b   1.000
_cell.length_c   1.000
_cell.angle_alpha   90.00
_cell.angle_beta   90.00
_cell.angle_gamma   90.00
#
_symmetry.space_group_name_H-M   'P 1'
#
loop_
_entity.id
_entity.type
_entity.pdbx_description
1 polymer ?
#
loop_
_entity_poly.entity_id
_entity_poly.type
_entity_poly.pdbx_seq_one_letter_code
_entity_poly.pdbx_strand_id
1 'polypeptide(L)' 'MFVLVNLKTYPCDPIAVAEAVRDVDETTDARLAVAPQATHLERVAETGAETWAQHVDSIEHGSNTGQTLAESVA' A
#
# COMPACT_ATOMS: atom_id res chain seq x y z
N MET A 1 -14.99 -4.76 10.31
CA MET A 1 -13.75 -5.58 10.46
C MET A 1 -12.70 -5.01 9.51
N PHE A 2 -11.40 -5.04 9.84
CA PHE A 2 -10.34 -4.51 8.96
C PHE A 2 -9.43 -5.64 8.48
N VAL A 3 -9.11 -5.65 7.18
CA VAL A 3 -8.20 -6.62 6.55
C VAL A 3 -7.16 -5.88 5.73
N LEU A 4 -5.89 -6.07 6.05
CA LEU A 4 -4.76 -5.55 5.28
C LEU A 4 -4.07 -6.68 4.54
N VAL A 5 -4.05 -6.62 3.20
CA VAL A 5 -3.32 -7.55 2.35
C VAL A 5 -1.89 -7.04 2.18
N ASN A 6 -0.98 -7.52 3.04
CA ASN A 6 0.44 -7.18 2.95
C ASN A 6 1.15 -8.06 1.91
N LEU A 7 1.59 -7.45 0.81
CA LEU A 7 2.28 -8.13 -0.29
C LEU A 7 3.71 -8.54 0.06
N LYS A 8 4.27 -7.98 1.14
CA LYS A 8 5.68 -8.11 1.52
C LYS A 8 6.56 -7.94 0.28
N THR A 9 7.46 -8.88 0.03
CA THR A 9 8.35 -8.93 -1.13
C THR A 9 8.04 -10.14 -2.02
N TYR A 10 6.81 -10.67 -2.00
CA TYR A 10 6.45 -11.82 -2.82
C TYR A 10 6.33 -11.44 -4.30
N PRO A 11 6.67 -12.36 -5.23
CA PRO A 11 6.57 -12.12 -6.67
C PRO A 11 5.11 -12.24 -7.14
N CYS A 12 4.30 -11.25 -6.80
CA CYS A 12 2.91 -11.14 -7.21
C CYS A 12 2.70 -9.89 -8.07
N ASP A 13 1.61 -9.87 -8.83
CA ASP A 13 1.17 -8.65 -9.52
C ASP A 13 0.42 -7.77 -8.51
N PRO A 14 0.98 -6.62 -8.09
CA PRO A 14 0.36 -5.77 -7.09
C PRO A 14 -0.93 -5.11 -7.59
N ILE A 15 -1.07 -4.90 -8.90
CA ILE A 15 -2.26 -4.27 -9.49
C ILE A 15 -3.42 -5.26 -9.50
N ALA A 16 -3.17 -6.49 -9.96
CA ALA A 16 -4.20 -7.53 -9.95
C ALA A 16 -4.74 -7.79 -8.53
N VAL A 17 -3.88 -7.74 -7.50
CA VAL A 17 -4.32 -7.87 -6.10
C VAL A 17 -5.15 -6.66 -5.65
N ALA A 18 -4.74 -5.45 -6.01
CA ALA A 18 -5.44 -4.22 -5.63
C ALA A 18 -6.82 -4.10 -6.29
N GLU A 19 -6.95 -4.48 -7.56
CA GLU A 19 -8.24 -4.56 -8.25
C GLU A 19 -9.17 -5.58 -7.58
N ALA A 20 -8.66 -6.77 -7.24
CA ALA A 20 -9.44 -7.77 -6.54
C ALA A 20 -9.88 -7.29 -5.13
N VAL A 21 -9.04 -6.55 -4.43
CA VAL A 21 -9.39 -5.96 -3.12
C VAL A 21 -10.49 -4.91 -3.27
N ARG A 22 -10.35 -3.97 -4.21
CA ARG A 22 -11.38 -2.94 -4.49
C ARG A 22 -12.73 -3.58 -4.81
N ASP A 23 -12.75 -4.55 -5.73
CA ASP A 23 -13.99 -5.18 -6.19
C ASP A 23 -14.71 -5.91 -5.05
N VAL A 24 -13.97 -6.45 -4.07
CA VAL A 24 -14.56 -7.08 -2.87
C VAL A 24 -15.01 -6.06 -1.84
N ASP A 25 -14.23 -4.99 -1.62
CA ASP A 25 -14.51 -3.95 -0.62
C ASP A 25 -15.91 -3.33 -0.81
N GLU A 26 -16.34 -3.12 -2.07
CA GLU A 26 -17.68 -2.60 -2.40
C GLU A 26 -18.84 -3.53 -2.01
N THR A 27 -18.57 -4.80 -1.72
CA THR A 27 -19.60 -5.83 -1.54
C THR A 27 -19.60 -6.45 -0.14
N THR A 28 -18.75 -5.98 0.77
CA THR A 28 -18.57 -6.55 2.12
C THR A 28 -18.66 -5.48 3.21
N ASP A 29 -18.99 -5.90 4.43
CA ASP A 29 -18.99 -5.03 5.62
C ASP A 29 -17.58 -4.87 6.25
N ALA A 30 -16.56 -5.48 5.64
CA ALA A 30 -15.17 -5.29 6.01
C ALA A 30 -14.56 -4.10 5.26
N ARG A 31 -13.60 -3.44 5.89
CA ARG A 31 -12.71 -2.46 5.25
C ARG A 31 -11.45 -3.17 4.81
N LEU A 32 -11.15 -3.13 3.52
CA LEU A 32 -9.99 -3.80 2.95
C LEU A 32 -8.95 -2.78 2.46
N ALA A 33 -7.69 -3.13 2.63
CA ALA A 33 -6.56 -2.33 2.17
C ALA A 33 -5.42 -3.22 1.65
N VAL A 34 -4.51 -2.63 0.88
CA VAL A 34 -3.31 -3.29 0.34
C VAL A 34 -2.06 -2.57 0.80
N ALA A 35 -1.05 -3.33 1.24
CA ALA A 35 0.30 -2.82 1.50
C ALA A 35 1.30 -3.36 0.47
N PRO A 36 1.51 -2.66 -0.66
CA PRO A 36 2.48 -3.05 -1.67
C PRO A 36 3.91 -2.66 -1.28
N GLN A 37 4.90 -3.15 -2.05
CA GLN A 37 6.27 -2.65 -1.92
C GLN A 37 6.32 -1.15 -2.25
N ALA A 38 7.25 -0.41 -1.63
CA ALA A 38 7.33 1.05 -1.71
C ALA A 38 7.36 1.58 -3.16
N THR A 39 8.02 0.88 -4.07
CA THR A 39 8.10 1.24 -5.50
C THR A 39 6.80 1.08 -6.29
N HIS A 40 5.74 0.57 -5.66
CA HIS A 40 4.43 0.34 -6.28
C HIS A 40 3.30 1.14 -5.61
N LEU A 41 3.60 1.99 -4.63
CA LEU A 41 2.59 2.72 -3.86
C LEU A 41 1.66 3.55 -4.74
N GLU A 42 2.20 4.45 -5.58
CA GLU A 42 1.39 5.30 -6.46
C GLU A 42 0.53 4.46 -7.41
N ARG A 43 1.15 3.47 -8.09
CA ARG A 43 0.44 2.60 -9.06
C ARG A 43 -0.69 1.80 -8.43
N VAL A 44 -0.56 1.40 -7.16
CA VAL A 44 -1.60 0.67 -6.42
C VAL A 44 -2.68 1.63 -5.92
N ALA A 45 -2.32 2.83 -5.46
CA ALA A 45 -3.28 3.84 -5.07
C ALA A 45 -4.17 4.27 -6.25
N GLU A 46 -3.61 4.36 -7.46
CA GLU A 46 -4.35 4.68 -8.70
C GLU A 46 -5.44 3.66 -9.05
N THR A 47 -5.40 2.43 -8.50
CA THR A 47 -6.47 1.44 -8.73
C THR A 47 -7.74 1.75 -7.94
N GLY A 48 -7.68 2.68 -6.97
CA GLY A 48 -8.78 3.01 -6.05
C GLY A 48 -8.85 2.13 -4.81
N ALA A 49 -7.91 1.18 -4.63
CA ALA A 49 -7.82 0.41 -3.39
C ALA A 49 -7.21 1.28 -2.27
N GLU A 50 -7.71 1.14 -1.05
CA GLU A 50 -7.07 1.78 0.11
C GLU A 50 -5.63 1.26 0.25
N THR A 51 -4.64 2.15 0.16
CA THR A 51 -3.23 1.79 0.01
C THR A 51 -2.42 2.24 1.22
N TRP A 52 -1.59 1.34 1.73
CA TRP A 52 -0.73 1.58 2.89
C TRP A 52 0.74 1.34 2.53
N ALA A 53 1.65 2.18 3.04
CA ALA A 53 3.07 1.87 3.02
C ALA A 53 3.38 0.67 3.93
N GLN A 54 4.31 -0.20 3.52
CA GLN A 54 4.78 -1.31 4.35
C GLN A 54 5.64 -0.85 5.54
N HIS A 55 6.28 0.31 5.41
CA HIS A 55 7.20 0.87 6.38
C HIS A 55 7.31 2.39 6.20
N VAL A 56 7.60 3.08 7.30
CA VAL A 56 7.97 4.50 7.33
C VAL A 56 9.06 4.66 8.38
N ASP A 57 10.15 5.35 8.03
CA ASP A 57 11.23 5.66 8.94
C ASP A 57 10.90 6.90 9.78
N SER A 58 11.30 6.91 11.05
CA SER A 58 11.13 8.05 11.96
C SER A 58 12.19 9.12 11.68
N ILE A 59 12.09 9.78 10.52
CA ILE A 59 13.01 10.81 10.03
C ILE A 59 12.27 12.07 9.60
N GLU A 60 12.99 13.18 9.59
CA GLU A 60 12.55 14.44 8.97
C GLU A 60 13.14 14.56 7.55
N HIS A 61 12.73 15.58 6.80
CA HIS A 61 13.37 15.94 5.53
C HIS A 61 14.88 16.19 5.71
N GLY A 62 15.72 15.54 4.90
CA GLY A 62 17.17 15.71 4.97
C GLY A 62 17.98 14.69 4.20
N SER A 63 19.23 14.48 4.63
CA SER A 63 20.20 13.56 4.01
C SER A 63 20.00 12.11 4.48
N ASN A 64 18.85 11.53 4.15
CA ASN A 64 18.40 10.22 4.61
C ASN A 64 18.33 9.19 3.46
N THR A 65 19.45 8.98 2.77
CA THR A 65 19.50 8.15 1.57
C THR A 65 18.99 6.72 1.83
N GLY A 66 17.94 6.32 1.10
CA GLY A 66 17.36 4.98 1.14
C GLY A 66 16.28 4.76 2.21
N GLN A 67 15.96 5.77 3.00
CA GLN A 67 14.89 5.71 3.99
C GLN A 67 13.55 6.18 3.41
N THR A 68 12.45 5.70 3.99
CA THR A 68 11.09 6.09 3.61
C THR A 68 10.59 7.21 4.53
N LEU A 69 10.51 8.43 3.99
CA LEU A 69 9.95 9.58 4.70
C LEU A 69 8.42 9.50 4.75
N ALA A 70 7.81 9.83 5.89
CA ALA A 70 6.35 9.78 6.07
C ALA A 70 5.60 10.60 5.02
N GLU A 71 6.02 11.85 4.80
CA GLU A 71 5.44 12.79 3.84
C GLU A 71 5.58 12.35 2.38
N SER A 72 6.46 11.39 2.08
CA SER A 72 6.64 10.85 0.72
C SER A 72 5.69 9.72 0.36
N VAL A 73 4.97 9.16 1.36
CA VAL A 73 4.06 8.02 1.18
C VAL A 73 2.66 8.28 1.76
N ALA A 74 2.39 9.53 2.16
CA ALA A 74 1.13 9.99 2.73
C ALA A 74 0.12 10.46 1.68
#